data_AF-A0A7X2LPG0-F1
#
_entry.id   AF-A0A7X2LPG0-F1
#
_cell.length_a   1.000
_cell.length_b   1.000
_cell.length_c   1.000
_cell.angle_alpha   90.00
_cell.angle_beta   90.00
_cell.angle_gamma   90.00
#
_symmetry.space_group_name_H-M   'P 1'
#
loop_
_entity.id
_entity.type
_entity.pdbx_description
1 polymer ?
#
loop_
_entity_poly.entity_id
_entity_poly.type
_entity_poly.pdbx_seq_one_letter_code
_entity_poly.pdbx_strand_id
1 'polypeptide(L)' 'MSLLRNRRRPDLQTGIAHSWAAMPKPVRRHILALAGLSADRWECPIHSFTEAERLAMRHAVLRAITTYERALNAV' A
#
# COMPACT_ATOMS: atom_id res chain seq x y z
N MET A 1 -12.50 36.10 17.20
CA MET A 1 -12.82 34.77 17.75
C MET A 1 -12.19 33.71 16.85
N SER A 2 -11.11 33.07 17.31
CA SER A 2 -10.39 32.05 16.56
C SER A 2 -11.13 30.72 16.68
N LEU A 3 -11.80 30.30 15.60
CA LEU A 3 -12.31 28.94 15.48
C LEU A 3 -11.10 28.02 15.29
N LEU A 4 -10.58 27.50 16.40
CA LEU A 4 -9.68 26.35 16.41
C LEU A 4 -10.41 25.20 15.73
N ARG A 5 -10.19 25.07 14.42
CA ARG A 5 -10.68 23.98 13.58
C ARG A 5 -10.41 22.69 14.34
N ASN A 6 -11.48 21.96 14.63
CA ASN A 6 -11.47 20.55 14.93
C ASN A 6 -10.49 19.86 13.96
N ARG A 7 -9.24 19.66 14.38
CA ARG A 7 -8.36 18.66 13.78
C ARG A 7 -8.94 17.33 14.20
N ARG A 8 -10.05 16.92 13.54
CA ARG A 8 -10.39 15.50 13.43
C ARG A 8 -9.11 14.85 12.98
N ARG A 9 -8.52 13.98 13.82
CA ARG A 9 -7.44 13.11 13.38
C ARG A 9 -7.92 12.52 12.05
N PRO A 10 -7.16 12.67 10.95
CA PRO A 10 -7.55 12.04 9.71
C PRO A 10 -7.74 10.56 10.04
N ASP A 11 -8.93 10.05 9.71
CA ASP A 11 -9.22 8.64 9.89
C ASP A 11 -8.09 7.86 9.21
N LEU A 12 -7.36 7.08 10.01
CA LEU A 12 -6.17 6.36 9.57
C LEU A 12 -6.51 5.48 8.35
N GLN A 13 -7.75 4.98 8.29
CA GLN A 13 -8.26 4.20 7.16
C GLN A 13 -8.35 5.02 5.88
N THR A 14 -8.84 6.26 5.97
CA THR A 14 -8.91 7.20 4.84
C THR A 14 -7.51 7.53 4.33
N GLY A 15 -6.55 7.76 5.24
CA GLY A 15 -5.15 7.97 4.88
C GLY A 15 -4.56 6.78 4.11
N ILE A 16 -4.75 5.56 4.60
CA ILE A 16 -4.25 4.32 3.97
C ILE A 16 -4.89 4.11 2.59
N ALA A 17 -6.21 4.34 2.46
CA ALA A 17 -6.91 4.20 1.19
C ALA A 17 -6.40 5.20 0.14
N HIS A 18 -6.16 6.45 0.54
CA HIS A 18 -5.54 7.44 -0.35
C HIS A 18 -4.12 7.05 -0.74
N SER A 19 -3.29 6.59 0.21
CA SER A 19 -1.93 6.15 -0.10
C SER A 19 -1.92 5.00 -1.11
N TRP A 20 -2.81 4.01 -0.98
CA TRP A 20 -2.94 2.93 -1.96
C TRP A 20 -3.33 3.46 -3.34
N ALA A 21 -4.38 4.29 -3.42
CA ALA A 21 -4.85 4.84 -4.69
C ALA A 21 -3.80 5.73 -5.38
N ALA A 22 -3.01 6.46 -4.60
CA ALA A 22 -1.93 7.32 -5.10
C ALA A 22 -0.71 6.55 -5.61
N MET A 23 -0.54 5.27 -5.25
CA MET A 23 0.59 4.49 -5.75
C MET A 23 0.51 4.30 -7.27
N PRO A 24 1.65 4.40 -7.99
CA PRO A 24 1.69 4.13 -9.42
C PRO A 24 1.15 2.75 -9.78
N LYS A 25 0.42 2.65 -10.89
CA LYS A 25 -0.08 1.37 -11.46
C LYS A 25 0.97 0.24 -11.45
N PRO A 26 2.21 0.42 -11.96
CA PRO A 26 3.18 -0.68 -11.97
C PRO A 26 3.54 -1.16 -10.56
N VAL A 27 3.60 -0.26 -9.58
CA VAL A 27 3.89 -0.62 -8.19
C VAL A 27 2.76 -1.44 -7.59
N ARG A 28 1.51 -1.01 -7.74
CA ARG A 28 0.34 -1.78 -7.25
C ARG A 28 0.27 -3.18 -7.87
N ARG A 29 0.45 -3.28 -9.19
CA ARG A 29 0.48 -4.57 -9.91
C ARG A 29 1.60 -5.49 -9.39
N HIS A 30 2.79 -4.93 -9.18
CA HIS A 30 3.94 -5.68 -8.68
C HIS A 30 3.71 -6.19 -7.25
N ILE A 31 3.18 -5.37 -6.35
CA ILE A 31 2.84 -5.77 -4.98
C ILE A 31 1.84 -6.93 -4.98
N LEU A 32 0.79 -6.84 -5.80
CA LEU A 32 -0.21 -7.91 -5.92
C LEU A 32 0.42 -9.21 -6.43
N ALA A 33 1.25 -9.14 -7.48
CA ALA A 33 1.94 -10.31 -8.00
C ALA A 33 2.86 -10.97 -6.97
N LEU A 34 3.65 -10.17 -6.22
CA LEU A 34 4.52 -10.68 -5.15
C LEU A 34 3.74 -11.29 -3.97
N ALA A 35 2.53 -10.79 -3.72
CA ALA A 35 1.63 -11.32 -2.71
C ALA A 35 0.86 -12.58 -3.16
N GLY A 36 1.08 -13.06 -4.39
CA GLY A 36 0.34 -14.18 -4.97
C GLY A 36 -1.10 -13.85 -5.36
N LEU A 37 -1.42 -12.56 -5.51
CA LEU A 37 -2.75 -12.06 -5.89
C LEU A 37 -2.78 -11.70 -7.37
N SER A 38 -3.98 -11.69 -7.96
CA SER A 38 -4.16 -11.24 -9.34
C SER A 38 -3.75 -9.77 -9.50
N ALA A 39 -2.80 -9.51 -10.40
CA ALA A 39 -2.33 -8.17 -10.72
C ALA A 39 -3.40 -7.29 -11.37
N ASP A 40 -4.51 -7.87 -11.84
CA ASP A 40 -5.59 -7.11 -12.47
C ASP A 40 -6.50 -6.44 -11.45
N ARG A 41 -6.41 -6.83 -10.17
CA ARG A 41 -7.09 -6.19 -9.04
C ARG A 41 -6.44 -4.85 -8.61
N TRP A 42 -5.52 -4.29 -9.39
CA TRP A 42 -4.78 -3.08 -9.03
C TRP A 42 -5.66 -1.83 -8.90
N GLU A 43 -6.80 -1.78 -9.59
CA GLU A 43 -7.80 -0.71 -9.48
C GLU A 43 -8.71 -0.88 -8.26
N CYS A 44 -8.76 -2.09 -7.68
CA CYS A 44 -9.61 -2.36 -6.53
C CYS A 44 -9.14 -1.54 -5.33
N PRO A 45 -10.08 -0.95 -4.56
CA PRO A 45 -9.71 -0.17 -3.41
C PRO A 45 -9.17 -1.09 -2.29
N ILE A 46 -8.29 -0.57 -1.43
CA ILE A 46 -7.55 -1.39 -0.45
C ILE A 46 -8.45 -2.15 0.55
N HIS A 47 -9.67 -1.66 0.80
CA HIS A 47 -10.65 -2.28 1.68
C HIS A 47 -11.41 -3.45 1.04
N SER A 48 -11.33 -3.62 -0.29
CA SER A 48 -11.88 -4.78 -0.99
C SER A 48 -11.07 -6.06 -0.80
N PHE A 49 -9.83 -5.94 -0.31
CA PHE A 49 -8.99 -7.07 0.05
C PHE A 49 -9.34 -7.56 1.44
N THR A 50 -9.23 -8.87 1.67
CA THR A 50 -9.37 -9.44 3.01
C THR A 50 -8.19 -9.04 3.90
N GLU A 51 -8.32 -9.21 5.22
CA GLU A 51 -7.20 -8.92 6.13
C GLU A 51 -5.98 -9.82 5.84
N ALA A 52 -6.21 -11.10 5.53
CA ALA A 52 -5.15 -12.03 5.14
C ALA A 52 -4.44 -11.59 3.85
N GLU A 53 -5.19 -11.12 2.84
CA GLU A 53 -4.62 -10.57 1.61
C GLU A 53 -3.80 -9.31 1.88
N ARG A 54 -4.31 -8.37 2.70
CA ARG A 54 -3.55 -7.18 3.10
C ARG A 54 -2.27 -7.53 3.87
N LEU A 55 -2.31 -8.56 4.71
CA LEU A 55 -1.12 -9.05 5.42
C LEU A 55 -0.09 -9.63 4.43
N ALA A 56 -0.53 -10.46 3.48
CA ALA A 56 0.34 -10.99 2.42
C ALA A 56 0.97 -9.87 1.58
N MET A 57 0.19 -8.84 1.22
CA MET A 57 0.69 -7.65 0.52
C MET A 57 1.76 -6.90 1.33
N ARG A 58 1.57 -6.74 2.65
CA ARG A 58 2.58 -6.12 3.53
C ARG A 58 3.87 -6.92 3.57
N HIS A 59 3.80 -8.24 3.75
CA HIS A 59 4.98 -9.11 3.73
C HIS A 59 5.71 -9.07 2.38
N ALA A 60 4.95 -9.06 1.27
CA ALA A 60 5.50 -8.93 -0.07
C ALA A 60 6.29 -7.62 -0.25
N VAL A 61 5.73 -6.48 0.21
CA VAL A 61 6.41 -5.18 0.19
C VAL A 61 7.69 -5.20 1.01
N LEU A 62 7.65 -5.71 2.24
CA LEU A 62 8.84 -5.78 3.10
C LEU A 62 9.96 -6.61 2.45
N ARG A 63 9.62 -7.76 1.87
CA ARG A 63 10.57 -8.59 1.13
C ARG A 63 11.15 -7.86 -0.09
N ALA A 64 10.32 -7.12 -0.82
CA ALA A 64 10.76 -6.35 -1.98
C ALA A 64 11.74 -5.25 -1.57
N ILE A 65 11.46 -4.51 -0.49
CA ILE A 65 12.36 -3.48 0.06
C ILE A 65 13.73 -4.09 0.37
N THR A 66 13.79 -5.18 1.15
CA THR A 66 15.05 -5.85 1.48
C THR A 66 15.81 -6.32 0.23
N THR A 67 15.10 -6.74 -0.81
CA THR A 67 15.71 -7.17 -2.08
C THR A 67 16.30 -5.99 -2.84
N TYR A 68 15.55 -4.88 -2.96
CA TYR A 68 16.01 -3.68 -3.64
C TYR A 68 17.13 -2.97 -2.89
N GLU A 69 17.12 -2.97 -1.56
CA GLU A 69 18.23 -2.48 -0.73
C GLU A 69 19.52 -3.27 -1.00
N ARG A 70 19.43 -4.60 -1.08
CA ARG A 70 20.59 -5.43 -1.45
C ARG A 70 21.08 -5.14 -2.85
N ALA A 71 20.18 -4.99 -3.82
CA ALA A 71 20.54 -4.67 -5.19
C ALA A 71 21.21 -3.29 -5.28
N LEU A 72 20.68 -2.29 -4.59
CA LEU A 72 21.24 -0.93 -4.50
C LEU A 72 22.66 -0.94 -3.94
N ASN A 73 22.92 -1.75 -2.92
CA ASN A 73 24.26 -1.85 -2.32
C ASN A 73 25.25 -2.69 -3.17
N ALA A 74 24.77 -3.41 -4.17
CA ALA A 74 25.58 -4.28 -5.02
C ALA A 74 25.99 -3.64 -6.35
N VAL A 75 25.39 -2.49 -6.71
CA VAL A 75 25.70 -1.69 -7.91
C VAL A 75 26.52 -0.46 -7.54
#